data_AF-A0A7S4I2F3-F1
#
_entry.id   AF-A0A7S4I2F3-F1
#
_cell.length_a   1.000
_cell.length_b   1.000
_cell.length_c   1.000
_cell.angle_alpha   90.00
_cell.angle_beta   90.00
_cell.angle_gamma   90.00
#
_symmetry.space_group_name_H-M   'P 1'
#
loop_
_entity.id
_entity.type
_entity.pdbx_description
1 polymer ?
#
loop_
_entity_poly.entity_id
_entity_poly.type
_entity_poly.pdbx_seq_one_letter_code
_entity_poly.pdbx_strand_id
1 'polypeptide(L)'
;MHLPGCNNRYPNCVVDNPGFIGDKYCDGSEYNTEGCSWDGGDCSEFNKKWPGCMVASPDRVGDGSCDGSQYNQNECGWDGGDCDDFNRKWPGCVVEYPTYIGDGVCDDDEYDTEKCGFDGGDCK
;
A
#
# COMPACT_ATOMS: atom_id res chain seq x y z
N MET A 1 26.23 -5.87 25.43
CA MET A 1 24.90 -6.07 24.84
C MET A 1 24.52 -4.75 24.19
N HIS A 2 24.59 -4.69 22.86
CA HIS A 2 24.28 -3.48 22.09
C HIS A 2 22.76 -3.46 21.90
N LEU A 3 22.07 -2.50 22.49
CA LEU A 3 20.62 -2.40 22.38
C LEU A 3 20.27 -1.89 20.96
N PRO A 4 19.34 -2.53 20.22
CA PRO A 4 18.78 -1.92 19.03
C PRO A 4 18.04 -0.64 19.46
N GLY A 5 18.07 0.40 18.62
CA GLY A 5 17.74 1.78 18.98
C GLY A 5 16.58 1.95 19.98
N CYS A 6 16.86 2.52 21.15
CA CYS A 6 15.83 2.72 22.17
C CYS A 6 14.90 3.89 21.79
N ASN A 7 13.63 3.57 21.50
CA ASN A 7 12.54 4.53 21.52
C ASN A 7 11.95 4.64 22.93
N ASN A 8 12.55 5.49 23.78
CA ASN A 8 12.07 5.68 25.16
C ASN A 8 10.68 6.32 25.26
N ARG A 9 10.18 6.94 24.17
CA ARG A 9 8.88 7.62 24.16
C ARG A 9 7.75 6.66 23.82
N TYR A 10 8.04 5.63 23.02
CA TYR A 10 7.08 4.64 22.56
C TYR A 10 7.60 3.23 22.89
N PRO A 11 7.52 2.80 24.16
CA PRO A 11 8.15 1.55 24.63
C PRO A 11 7.53 0.28 24.03
N ASN A 12 6.34 0.38 23.45
CA ASN A 12 5.66 -0.73 22.76
C ASN A 12 5.86 -0.69 21.24
N CYS A 13 6.63 0.28 20.73
CA CYS A 13 6.95 0.40 19.32
C CYS A 13 8.19 -0.43 19.00
N VAL A 14 8.00 -1.54 18.28
CA VAL A 14 9.07 -2.43 17.85
C VAL A 14 9.27 -2.23 16.35
N VAL A 15 10.33 -1.52 16.00
CA VAL A 15 10.67 -1.18 14.61
C VAL A 15 12.18 -1.24 14.40
N ASP A 16 12.61 -1.41 13.15
CA ASP A 16 14.04 -1.52 12.83
C ASP A 16 14.79 -0.18 12.97
N ASN A 17 14.17 0.93 12.55
CA ASN A 17 14.77 2.26 12.60
C ASN A 17 13.88 3.27 13.34
N PRO A 18 14.04 3.44 14.65
CA PRO A 18 13.26 4.40 15.44
C PRO A 18 13.35 5.86 14.98
N GLY A 19 14.30 6.20 14.09
CA GLY A 19 14.45 7.55 13.55
C GLY A 19 13.35 8.00 12.60
N PHE A 20 12.56 7.07 12.06
CA PHE A 20 11.37 7.38 11.24
C PHE A 20 10.18 7.86 12.11
N ILE A 21 10.18 7.52 13.40
CA ILE A 21 9.07 7.88 14.28
C ILE A 21 9.03 9.38 14.57
N GLY A 22 7.97 10.04 14.12
CA GLY A 22 7.79 11.47 14.34
C GLY A 22 8.67 12.34 13.43
N ASP A 23 9.08 11.82 12.27
CA ASP A 23 9.99 12.48 11.33
C ASP A 23 9.29 13.44 10.34
N LYS A 24 7.95 13.54 10.43
CA LYS A 24 7.00 14.31 9.61
C LYS A 24 6.62 13.66 8.28
N TYR A 25 7.09 12.45 8.02
CA TYR A 25 6.55 11.58 6.98
C TYR A 25 5.65 10.55 7.66
N CYS A 26 4.69 10.02 6.92
CA CYS A 26 3.86 8.94 7.44
C CYS A 26 4.49 7.61 7.00
N ASP A 27 5.25 7.00 7.90
CA ASP A 27 5.83 5.68 7.71
C ASP A 27 4.82 4.59 8.05
N GLY A 28 4.57 3.70 7.08
CA GLY A 28 3.55 2.66 7.17
C GLY A 28 3.93 1.44 8.00
N SER A 29 3.19 0.34 7.79
CA SER A 29 3.48 -0.98 8.36
C SER A 29 3.74 -0.98 9.89
N GLU A 30 4.98 -1.25 10.31
CA GLU A 30 5.37 -1.37 11.72
C GLU A 30 5.39 -0.03 12.45
N TYR A 31 5.57 1.08 11.73
CA TYR A 31 5.59 2.45 12.27
C TYR A 31 4.18 3.00 12.46
N ASN A 32 3.25 2.70 11.55
CA ASN A 32 1.85 3.12 11.63
C ASN A 32 1.00 2.18 12.50
N THR A 33 1.38 2.00 13.76
CA THR A 33 0.62 1.20 14.73
C THR A 33 0.30 1.99 16.00
N GLU A 34 -0.72 1.57 16.76
CA GLU A 34 -1.03 2.19 18.05
C GLU A 34 0.18 2.18 19.02
N GLY A 35 0.99 1.11 19.00
CA GLY A 35 2.20 0.99 19.82
C GLY A 35 3.25 2.05 19.51
N CYS A 36 3.30 2.51 18.26
CA CYS A 36 4.13 3.60 17.76
C CYS A 36 3.41 4.95 17.73
N SER A 37 2.19 5.01 18.27
CA SER A 37 1.31 6.19 18.21
C SER A 37 1.07 6.69 16.79
N TRP A 38 0.89 5.77 15.84
CA TRP A 38 0.67 6.06 14.42
C TRP A 38 1.80 6.90 13.86
N ASP A 39 3.00 6.33 13.94
CA ASP A 39 4.24 6.95 13.54
C ASP A 39 4.51 8.30 14.24
N GLY A 40 4.45 8.30 15.57
CA GLY A 40 4.62 9.52 16.35
C GLY A 40 3.50 10.57 16.13
N GLY A 41 2.45 10.20 15.42
CA GLY A 41 1.33 11.05 15.03
C GLY A 41 1.34 11.45 13.56
N ASP A 42 2.40 11.19 12.81
CA ASP A 42 2.56 11.66 11.43
C ASP A 42 1.59 10.97 10.46
N CYS A 43 1.13 9.76 10.79
CA CYS A 43 0.10 9.04 10.03
C CYS A 43 -1.35 9.37 10.42
N SER A 44 -1.60 10.32 11.32
CA SER A 44 -2.95 10.57 11.84
C SER A 44 -3.95 11.02 10.76
N GLU A 45 -3.53 11.92 9.85
CA GLU A 45 -4.42 12.39 8.77
C GLU A 45 -4.65 11.30 7.72
N PHE A 46 -3.63 10.48 7.42
CA PHE A 46 -3.76 9.33 6.54
C PHE A 46 -4.79 8.34 7.09
N ASN A 47 -4.65 7.92 8.35
CA ASN A 47 -5.56 6.97 9.01
C ASN A 47 -7.00 7.52 9.14
N LYS A 48 -7.16 8.84 9.20
CA LYS A 48 -8.47 9.48 9.21
C LYS A 48 -9.12 9.47 7.82
N LYS A 49 -8.33 9.67 6.76
CA LYS A 49 -8.80 9.65 5.37
C LYS A 49 -9.11 8.23 4.92
N TRP A 50 -8.27 7.26 5.28
CA TRP A 50 -8.36 5.86 4.87
C TRP A 50 -8.31 4.92 6.09
N PRO A 51 -9.41 4.85 6.88
CA PRO A 51 -9.43 4.05 8.10
C PRO A 51 -9.23 2.56 7.79
N GLY A 52 -8.20 1.96 8.38
CA GLY A 52 -7.88 0.55 8.20
C GLY A 52 -7.05 0.24 6.96
N CYS A 53 -6.66 1.24 6.16
CA CYS A 53 -5.67 1.06 5.11
C CYS A 53 -4.29 0.81 5.74
N MET A 54 -3.79 -0.42 5.63
CA MET A 54 -2.51 -0.85 6.19
C MET A 54 -1.52 -1.12 5.06
N VAL A 55 -0.78 -0.08 4.67
CA VAL A 55 0.23 -0.14 3.61
C VAL A 55 1.60 0.30 4.11
N ALA A 56 2.65 -0.11 3.41
CA ALA A 56 4.03 0.24 3.77
C ALA A 56 4.40 1.68 3.41
N SER A 57 3.87 2.21 2.29
CA SER A 57 4.15 3.57 1.81
C SER A 57 2.83 4.36 1.66
N PRO A 58 2.27 4.89 2.76
CA PRO A 58 1.01 5.63 2.76
C PRO A 58 0.93 6.78 1.75
N ASP A 59 2.06 7.35 1.34
CA ASP A 59 2.18 8.41 0.34
C ASP A 59 1.79 7.98 -1.08
N ARG A 60 1.81 6.67 -1.36
CA ARG A 60 1.37 6.10 -2.65
C ARG A 60 -0.15 6.12 -2.83
N VAL A 61 -0.92 6.13 -1.74
CA VAL A 61 -2.38 6.13 -1.82
C VAL A 61 -2.90 7.48 -2.30
N GLY A 62 -3.44 7.51 -3.52
CA GLY A 62 -3.92 8.76 -4.13
C GLY A 62 -2.80 9.60 -4.74
N ASP A 63 -1.71 8.98 -5.20
CA ASP A 63 -0.56 9.64 -5.82
C ASP A 63 -0.75 9.94 -7.33
N GLY A 64 -1.84 9.45 -7.92
CA GLY A 64 -2.20 9.57 -9.33
C GLY A 64 -1.77 8.38 -10.19
N SER A 65 -1.10 7.38 -9.62
CA SER A 65 -0.76 6.10 -10.24
C SER A 65 -1.64 5.02 -9.65
N CYS A 66 -2.08 4.04 -10.45
CA CYS A 66 -2.82 2.91 -9.91
C CYS A 66 -1.86 1.85 -9.34
N ASP A 67 -1.73 1.82 -8.03
CA ASP A 67 -0.95 0.87 -7.26
C ASP A 67 -1.79 -0.32 -6.80
N GLY A 68 -1.35 -1.52 -7.15
CA GLY A 68 -2.11 -2.74 -6.95
C GLY A 68 -2.05 -3.32 -5.53
N SER A 69 -2.44 -4.59 -5.43
CA SER A 69 -2.35 -5.42 -4.22
C SER A 69 -2.89 -4.76 -2.94
N GLN A 70 -2.01 -4.30 -2.05
CA GLN A 70 -2.37 -3.73 -0.75
C GLN A 70 -2.91 -2.29 -0.83
N TYR A 71 -2.55 -1.57 -1.89
CA TYR A 71 -2.98 -0.19 -2.13
C TYR A 71 -4.38 -0.17 -2.77
N ASN A 72 -4.64 -1.08 -3.71
CA ASN A 72 -5.95 -1.23 -4.36
C ASN A 72 -6.96 -2.07 -3.54
N GLN A 73 -7.15 -1.72 -2.27
CA GLN A 73 -8.16 -2.32 -1.39
C GLN A 73 -9.26 -1.31 -1.04
N ASN A 74 -10.42 -1.81 -0.61
CA ASN A 74 -11.56 -0.96 -0.28
C ASN A 74 -11.23 0.01 0.88
N GLU A 75 -10.43 -0.44 1.85
CA GLU A 75 -10.02 0.31 3.04
C GLU A 75 -9.07 1.46 2.67
N CYS A 76 -8.31 1.29 1.59
CA CYS A 76 -7.46 2.29 0.98
C CYS A 76 -8.17 3.11 -0.11
N GLY A 77 -9.48 2.94 -0.26
CA GLY A 77 -10.28 3.66 -1.24
C GLY A 77 -9.95 3.32 -2.69
N TRP A 78 -9.54 2.07 -2.96
CA TRP A 78 -9.07 1.64 -4.28
C TRP A 78 -7.91 2.50 -4.76
N ASP A 79 -6.87 2.51 -3.93
CA ASP A 79 -5.69 3.35 -4.08
C ASP A 79 -6.02 4.85 -4.18
N GLY A 80 -6.82 5.33 -3.23
CA GLY A 80 -7.28 6.71 -3.24
C GLY A 80 -8.15 7.12 -4.42
N GLY A 81 -8.66 6.14 -5.19
CA GLY A 81 -9.43 6.31 -6.41
C GLY A 81 -8.60 6.16 -7.69
N ASP A 82 -7.27 6.05 -7.59
CA ASP A 82 -6.41 5.98 -8.76
C ASP A 82 -6.60 4.68 -9.55
N CYS A 83 -7.09 3.62 -8.90
CA CYS A 83 -7.41 2.34 -9.52
C CYS A 83 -8.89 2.17 -9.92
N ASP A 84 -9.74 3.20 -9.83
CA ASP A 84 -11.17 3.08 -10.16
C ASP A 84 -11.44 2.61 -11.60
N ASP A 85 -10.65 3.12 -12.56
CA ASP A 85 -10.78 2.74 -13.97
C ASP A 85 -10.31 1.31 -14.22
N PHE A 86 -9.21 0.90 -13.57
CA PHE A 86 -8.70 -0.47 -13.60
C PHE A 86 -9.74 -1.45 -13.05
N ASN A 87 -10.27 -1.19 -11.86
CA ASN A 87 -11.26 -2.05 -11.20
C ASN A 87 -12.57 -2.16 -11.97
N ARG A 88 -12.95 -1.11 -12.73
CA ARG A 88 -14.12 -1.14 -13.61
C ARG A 88 -13.89 -2.01 -14.85
N LYS A 89 -12.68 -1.96 -15.41
CA LYS A 89 -12.32 -2.72 -16.62
C LYS A 89 -12.07 -4.19 -16.32
N TRP A 90 -11.45 -4.49 -15.18
CA TRP A 90 -11.05 -5.83 -14.75
C TRP A 90 -11.55 -6.16 -13.33
N PRO A 91 -12.87 -6.34 -13.14
CA PRO A 91 -13.44 -6.53 -11.82
C PRO A 91 -12.89 -7.77 -11.11
N GLY A 92 -12.26 -7.56 -9.96
CA GLY A 92 -11.68 -8.64 -9.15
C GLY A 92 -10.34 -9.18 -9.66
N CYS A 93 -9.72 -8.52 -10.64
CA CYS A 93 -8.31 -8.71 -10.95
C CYS A 93 -7.49 -8.12 -9.79
N VAL A 94 -6.61 -8.92 -9.20
CA VAL A 94 -5.74 -8.52 -8.09
C VAL A 94 -4.32 -8.83 -8.52
N VAL A 95 -3.55 -7.78 -8.79
CA VAL A 95 -2.16 -7.83 -9.27
C VAL A 95 -1.37 -6.74 -8.57
N GLU A 96 -0.05 -6.90 -8.48
CA GLU A 96 0.83 -5.89 -7.87
C GLU A 96 1.00 -4.64 -8.76
N TYR A 97 1.16 -4.84 -10.07
CA TYR A 97 1.42 -3.78 -11.05
C TYR A 97 0.31 -3.71 -12.12
N PRO A 98 -0.81 -3.01 -11.86
CA PRO A 98 -1.92 -2.86 -12.80
C PRO A 98 -1.52 -2.39 -14.21
N THR A 99 -0.38 -1.72 -14.35
CA THR A 99 0.18 -1.24 -15.63
C THR A 99 0.64 -2.34 -16.58
N TYR A 100 0.86 -3.57 -16.10
CA TYR A 100 1.28 -4.70 -16.94
C TYR A 100 0.10 -5.27 -17.74
N ILE A 101 -1.12 -5.14 -17.22
CA ILE A 101 -2.33 -5.62 -17.92
C ILE A 101 -2.55 -4.85 -19.24
N GLY A 102 -2.40 -5.56 -20.36
CA GLY A 102 -2.65 -4.99 -21.69
C GLY A 102 -1.50 -4.12 -22.20
N ASP A 103 -0.27 -4.37 -21.75
CA ASP A 103 0.92 -3.62 -22.13
C ASP A 103 1.59 -4.12 -23.43
N GLY A 104 1.10 -5.23 -23.99
CA GLY A 104 1.59 -5.87 -25.21
C GLY A 104 2.66 -6.94 -24.98
N VAL A 105 3.00 -7.25 -23.73
CA VAL A 105 3.82 -8.37 -23.29
C VAL A 105 2.89 -9.38 -22.62
N CYS A 106 3.16 -10.68 -22.77
CA CYS A 106 2.44 -11.69 -22.00
C CYS A 106 3.10 -11.83 -20.62
N ASP A 107 2.44 -11.29 -19.61
CA ASP A 107 2.72 -11.47 -18.18
C ASP A 107 1.90 -12.66 -17.64
N ASP A 108 2.60 -13.63 -17.05
CA ASP A 108 2.02 -14.89 -16.60
C ASP A 108 1.44 -14.82 -15.16
N ASP A 109 1.21 -15.98 -14.55
CA ASP A 109 0.77 -16.13 -13.16
C ASP A 109 -0.51 -15.34 -12.79
N GLU A 110 -0.37 -14.24 -12.05
CA GLU A 110 -1.49 -13.45 -11.53
C GLU A 110 -2.14 -12.54 -12.60
N TYR A 111 -1.42 -12.25 -13.69
CA TYR A 111 -1.86 -11.41 -14.81
C TYR A 111 -2.66 -12.22 -15.84
N ASP A 112 -2.24 -13.45 -16.15
CA ASP A 112 -2.91 -14.35 -17.09
C ASP A 112 -4.11 -15.13 -16.47
N THR A 113 -5.07 -14.39 -15.91
CA THR A 113 -6.31 -14.96 -15.35
C THR A 113 -7.54 -14.44 -16.06
N GLU A 114 -8.64 -15.19 -16.03
CA GLU A 114 -9.92 -14.75 -16.62
C GLU A 114 -10.38 -13.40 -16.05
N LYS A 115 -10.18 -13.16 -14.75
CA LYS A 115 -10.53 -11.89 -14.09
C LYS A 115 -9.70 -10.71 -14.59
N CYS A 116 -8.46 -10.97 -14.97
CA CYS A 116 -7.53 -10.00 -15.54
C CYS A 116 -7.57 -9.97 -17.08
N GLY A 117 -8.53 -10.68 -17.70
CA GLY A 117 -8.72 -10.68 -19.15
C GLY A 117 -7.73 -11.53 -19.93
N PHE A 118 -7.01 -12.45 -19.26
CA PHE A 118 -5.82 -13.13 -19.78
C PHE A 118 -4.76 -12.10 -20.17
N ASP A 119 -4.30 -11.37 -19.15
CA ASP A 119 -3.35 -10.28 -19.26
C ASP A 119 -3.77 -9.21 -20.29
N GLY A 120 -5.00 -8.71 -20.16
CA GLY A 120 -5.55 -7.75 -21.13
C GLY A 120 -5.69 -8.29 -22.56
N GLY A 121 -5.43 -9.59 -22.78
CA GLY A 121 -5.40 -10.25 -24.07
C GLY A 121 -4.01 -10.55 -24.62
N ASP A 122 -2.93 -10.22 -23.92
CA ASP A 122 -1.56 -10.31 -24.44
C ASP A 122 -0.99 -11.74 -24.43
N CYS A 123 -1.53 -12.64 -23.59
CA CYS A 123 -1.14 -14.05 -23.51
C CYS A 123 -1.86 -15.01 -24.49
N LYS A 124 -2.28 -14.53 -25.67
CA LYS A 124 -3.08 -15.31 -26.66
C LYS A 124 -2.40 -15.58 -27.99
#